data_AF-A0A2V8SUH5-F1
#
_entry.id   AF-A0A2V8SUH5-F1
#
_cell.length_a   1.000
_cell.length_b   1.000
_cell.length_c   1.000
_cell.angle_alpha   90.00
_cell.angle_beta   90.00
_cell.angle_gamma   90.00
#
_symmetry.space_group_name_H-M   'P 1'
#
loop_
_entity.id
_entity.type
_entity.pdbx_description
1 polymer ?
#
loop_
_entity_poly.entity_id
_entity_poly.type
_entity_poly.pdbx_seq_one_letter_code
_entity_poly.pdbx_strand_id
1 'polypeptide(L)' 'MLRAVGVTALVLSSLFASTVRAADARVERLAHSVTIYRDSYGVPHVYGPTDASCVFGYAYAQAEDNFWQVEDNYIQAVG' A
#
# COMPACT_ATOMS: atom_id res chain seq x y z
N MET A 1 37.19 5.56 -17.32
CA MET A 1 36.65 5.03 -16.05
C MET A 1 35.46 5.84 -15.52
N LEU A 2 35.48 7.19 -15.53
CA LEU A 2 34.36 8.03 -15.07
C LEU A 2 33.02 7.85 -15.83
N ARG A 3 33.07 7.55 -17.14
CA ARG A 3 31.86 7.35 -17.96
C ARG A 3 31.07 6.07 -17.61
N ALA A 4 31.75 5.02 -17.18
CA ALA A 4 31.11 3.74 -16.84
C ALA A 4 30.31 3.80 -15.52
N VAL A 5 30.81 4.58 -14.55
CA VAL A 5 30.15 4.80 -13.25
C VAL A 5 28.88 5.66 -13.40
N GLY A 6 28.91 6.67 -14.26
CA GLY A 6 27.72 7.50 -14.55
C GLY A 6 26.59 6.72 -15.21
N VAL A 7 26.91 5.79 -16.12
CA VAL A 7 25.91 4.94 -16.80
C VAL A 7 25.32 3.91 -15.83
N THR A 8 26.14 3.30 -14.97
CA THR A 8 25.63 2.35 -13.96
C THR A 8 24.76 3.03 -12.89
N ALA A 9 25.14 4.22 -12.42
CA ALA A 9 24.30 5.01 -11.50
C ALA A 9 22.97 5.43 -12.15
N LEU A 10 22.98 5.82 -13.43
CA LEU A 10 21.77 6.19 -14.16
C LEU A 10 20.84 4.99 -14.37
N VAL A 11 21.38 3.83 -14.76
CA VAL A 11 20.61 2.58 -14.92
C VAL A 11 20.02 2.11 -13.59
N LEU A 12 20.77 2.22 -12.49
CA LEU A 12 20.25 1.89 -11.17
C LEU A 12 19.10 2.83 -10.77
N SER A 13 19.27 4.13 -10.98
CA SER A 13 18.22 5.13 -10.68
C SER A 13 16.95 4.95 -11.52
N SER A 14 17.07 4.55 -12.79
CA SER A 14 15.92 4.29 -13.66
C SER A 14 15.19 2.99 -13.31
N LEU A 15 15.92 1.97 -12.85
CA LEU A 15 15.35 0.75 -12.30
C LEU A 15 14.56 1.04 -11.01
N PHE A 16 15.11 1.81 -10.07
CA PHE A 16 14.39 2.24 -8.86
C PHE A 16 13.12 3.01 -9.20
N ALA A 17 13.19 4.02 -10.07
CA ALA A 17 12.03 4.79 -10.50
C ALA A 17 10.94 3.88 -11.13
N SER A 18 11.35 2.89 -11.93
CA SER A 18 10.42 1.93 -12.54
C SER A 18 9.73 1.05 -11.50
N THR A 19 10.45 0.61 -10.46
CA THR A 19 9.88 -0.20 -9.37
C THR A 19 8.85 0.57 -8.52
N VAL A 20 9.12 1.84 -8.22
CA VAL A 20 8.18 2.69 -7.45
C VAL A 20 6.88 2.87 -8.24
N ARG A 21 6.98 3.22 -9.54
CA ARG A 21 5.80 3.37 -10.40
C ARG A 21 4.99 2.08 -10.54
N ALA A 22 5.65 0.93 -10.57
CA ALA A 22 4.97 -0.36 -10.60
C ALA A 22 4.24 -0.67 -9.28
N ALA A 23 4.80 -0.25 -8.15
CA ALA A 23 4.16 -0.37 -6.83
C ALA A 23 2.92 0.54 -6.74
N ASP A 24 3.02 1.79 -7.16
CA ASP A 24 1.89 2.74 -7.18
C ASP A 24 0.73 2.20 -8.04
N ALA A 25 1.04 1.76 -9.26
CA ALA A 25 0.04 1.19 -10.16
C ALA A 25 -0.60 -0.09 -9.57
N ARG A 26 0.13 -0.88 -8.77
CA ARG A 26 -0.43 -2.05 -8.08
C ARG A 26 -1.39 -1.62 -6.98
N VAL A 27 -1.04 -0.62 -6.18
CA VAL A 27 -1.90 -0.09 -5.11
C VAL A 27 -3.17 0.53 -5.70
N GLU A 28 -3.06 1.33 -6.76
CA GLU A 28 -4.20 1.89 -7.48
C GLU A 28 -5.16 0.80 -7.97
N ARG A 29 -4.63 -0.27 -8.59
CA ARG A 29 -5.46 -1.41 -9.02
C ARG A 29 -6.17 -2.08 -7.85
N LEU A 30 -5.50 -2.24 -6.71
CA LEU A 30 -6.13 -2.82 -5.52
C LEU A 30 -7.25 -1.92 -4.99
N ALA A 31 -6.99 -0.61 -4.88
CA ALA A 31 -7.97 0.37 -4.45
C ALA A 31 -9.22 0.41 -5.36
N HIS A 32 -9.05 0.29 -6.68
CA HIS A 32 -10.16 0.20 -7.62
C HIS A 32 -10.90 -1.15 -7.60
N SER A 33 -10.28 -2.20 -7.06
CA SER A 33 -10.85 -3.55 -7.04
C SER A 33 -11.66 -3.88 -5.79
N VAL A 34 -11.64 -3.00 -4.78
CA VAL A 34 -12.27 -3.23 -3.48
C VAL A 34 -13.46 -2.29 -3.28
N THR A 35 -14.50 -2.81 -2.65
CA THR A 35 -15.67 -2.03 -2.22
C THR A 35 -15.88 -2.24 -0.73
N ILE A 36 -16.04 -1.14 0.02
CA ILE A 36 -16.28 -1.17 1.46
C ILE A 36 -17.69 -0.62 1.70
N TYR A 37 -18.60 -1.44 2.20
CA TYR A 37 -19.90 -1.00 2.70
C TYR A 37 -19.82 -0.80 4.20
N ARG A 38 -20.42 0.26 4.72
CA ARG A 38 -20.53 0.46 6.17
C ARG A 38 -21.99 0.28 6.59
N ASP A 39 -22.19 -0.47 7.67
CA ASP A 39 -23.52 -0.66 8.24
C ASP A 39 -23.97 0.57 9.06
N SER A 40 -25.13 0.45 9.72
CA SER A 40 -25.68 1.53 10.56
C SER A 40 -24.84 1.89 11.78
N TYR A 41 -23.91 1.02 12.19
CA TYR A 41 -22.99 1.23 13.31
C TYR A 41 -21.58 1.62 12.83
N GLY A 42 -21.37 1.74 11.52
CA GLY A 42 -20.09 2.09 10.90
C GLY A 42 -19.16 0.90 10.66
N VAL A 43 -19.60 -0.33 10.93
CA VAL A 43 -18.78 -1.55 10.77
C VAL A 43 -18.51 -1.80 9.29
N PRO A 44 -17.24 -1.94 8.87
CA PRO A 44 -16.89 -2.14 7.48
C PRO A 44 -17.09 -3.59 7.03
N HIS A 45 -17.88 -3.77 5.97
CA HIS A 45 -18.01 -5.00 5.19
C HIS A 45 -17.22 -4.86 3.88
N VAL A 46 -16.08 -5.54 3.80
CA VAL A 46 -15.13 -5.41 2.69
C VAL A 46 -15.34 -6.52 1.65
N TYR A 47 -15.50 -6.14 0.39
CA TYR A 47 -15.65 -7.06 -0.73
C TYR A 47 -14.59 -6.79 -1.79
N GLY A 48 -13.93 -7.84 -2.26
CA GLY A 48 -12.95 -7.78 -3.33
C GLY A 48 -12.83 -9.12 -4.04
N PRO A 49 -12.34 -9.13 -5.29
CA PRO A 49 -12.23 -10.36 -6.09
C PRO A 49 -11.12 -11.31 -5.62
N THR A 50 -10.22 -10.85 -4.74
CA THR A 50 -9.07 -11.62 -4.26
C THR A 50 -8.81 -11.33 -2.79
N ASP A 51 -8.16 -12.25 -2.09
CA ASP A 51 -7.75 -12.02 -0.69
C ASP A 51 -6.89 -10.76 -0.55
N ALA A 52 -6.02 -10.48 -1.53
CA ALA A 52 -5.17 -9.29 -1.53
C ALA A 52 -5.98 -7.98 -1.55
N SER A 53 -7.08 -7.93 -2.30
CA SER A 53 -7.94 -6.75 -2.35
C SER A 53 -8.80 -6.63 -1.08
N CYS A 54 -9.28 -7.73 -0.54
CA CYS A 54 -10.00 -7.74 0.74
C CYS A 54 -9.13 -7.29 1.91
N VAL A 55 -7.89 -7.79 2.02
CA VAL A 55 -6.94 -7.38 3.06
C VAL A 55 -6.55 -5.90 2.90
N PHE A 56 -6.37 -5.42 1.67
CA PHE A 56 -6.13 -4.01 1.41
C PHE A 56 -7.28 -3.14 1.93
N GLY A 57 -8.53 -3.45 1.59
CA GLY A 57 -9.69 -2.71 2.07
C GLY A 57 -9.90 -2.81 3.58
N TYR A 58 -9.62 -3.96 4.18
CA TYR A 58 -9.65 -4.15 5.63
C TYR A 58 -8.65 -3.23 6.34
N ALA A 59 -7.39 -3.26 5.92
CA ALA A 59 -6.35 -2.41 6.50
C ALA A 59 -6.65 -0.92 6.32
N TYR A 60 -7.18 -0.55 5.15
CA TYR A 60 -7.61 0.82 4.86
C TYR A 60 -8.74 1.27 5.78
N ALA A 61 -9.78 0.45 5.98
CA ALA A 61 -10.88 0.77 6.90
C ALA A 61 -10.41 0.90 8.36
N GLN A 62 -9.48 0.05 8.82
CA GLN A 62 -8.87 0.17 10.15
C GLN A 62 -8.12 1.49 10.31
N ALA A 63 -7.36 1.90 9.30
CA ALA A 63 -6.66 3.17 9.29
C ALA A 63 -7.63 4.36 9.28
N GLU A 64 -8.72 4.31 8.52
CA GLU A 64 -9.74 5.36 8.54
C GLU A 64 -10.37 5.54 9.93
N ASP A 65 -10.69 4.44 10.61
CA ASP A 65 -11.45 4.49 11.85
C ASP A 65 -10.55 4.82 13.05
N ASN A 66 -9.41 4.13 13.19
CA ASN A 66 -8.58 4.14 14.39
C ASN A 66 -7.07 4.16 14.07
N PHE A 67 -6.61 5.06 13.19
CA PHE A 67 -5.19 5.14 12.81
C PHE A 67 -4.23 5.19 14.00
N TRP A 68 -4.56 6.00 15.02
CA TRP A 68 -3.73 6.16 16.21
C TRP A 68 -3.44 4.84 16.93
N GLN A 69 -4.40 3.91 16.94
CA GLN A 69 -4.23 2.61 17.56
C GLN A 69 -3.39 1.67 16.68
N VAL A 70 -3.54 1.75 15.36
CA VAL A 70 -2.67 1.04 14.41
C VAL A 70 -1.22 1.48 14.57
N GLU A 71 -0.99 2.79 14.69
CA GLU A 71 0.33 3.39 14.90
C GLU A 71 0.95 2.97 16.25
N ASP A 72 0.21 3.11 17.35
CA ASP A 72 0.69 2.72 18.69
C ASP A 72 1.05 1.23 18.75
N ASN A 73 0.19 0.36 18.20
CA ASN A 73 0.47 -1.08 18.09
C ASN A 73 1.73 -1.35 17.27
N TYR A 74 1.94 -0.60 16.18
CA TYR A 74 3.13 -0.75 15.34
C TYR A 74 4.39 -0.36 16.10
N ILE A 75 4.39 0.80 16.78
CA ILE A 75 5.51 1.27 17.60
C ILE A 75 5.84 0.23 18.68
N GLN A 76 4.84 -0.24 19.42
CA GLN A 76 5.05 -1.24 20.47
C GLN A 76 5.61 -2.57 19.95
N ALA A 77 5.26 -2.96 18.72
CA ALA A 77 5.75 -4.18 18.11
C ALA A 77 7.21 -4.09 17.62
N VAL A 78 7.67 -2.90 17.20
CA VAL A 78 9.04 -2.70 16.69
C VAL A 78 10.05 -2.30 17.76
N GLY A 79 9.58 -1.75 18.90
CA GLY A 79 10.43 -1.26 20.00
C GLY A 79 10.94 0.16 19.79
#